data_AF-A0A7V6TTN5-F1
#
_entry.id   AF-A0A7V6TTN5-F1
#
_cell.length_a   1.000
_cell.length_b   1.000
_cell.length_c   1.000
_cell.angle_alpha   90.00
_cell.angle_beta   90.00
_cell.angle_gamma   90.00
#
_symmetry.space_group_name_H-M   'P 1'
#
loop_
_entity.id
_entity.type
_entity.pdbx_description
1 polymer ?
#
loop_
_entity_poly.entity_id
_entity_poly.type
_entity_poly.pdbx_seq_one_letter_code
_entity_poly.pdbx_strand_id
1 'polypeptide(L)'
;VGADIAIDPIHEDVESVLSNHGIKDFNTVIECVGHKKTMLDAIKYASKNAVVMLFGLGNPSDEIPIKPFEIFRKEIVIKSSYTNPYTQDRANKLINSGRINLKSLIAETVSLKELSEVLKDPARRRKGKIIIDPWKD
;
A
#
# COMPACT_ATOMS: atom_id res chain seq x y z
N VAL A 1 6.00 9.48 7.33
CA VAL A 1 5.38 9.46 5.98
C VAL A 1 4.45 10.66 5.88
N GLY A 2 4.45 11.39 4.76
CA GLY A 2 3.78 12.69 4.61
C GLY A 2 2.30 12.57 4.24
N ALA A 3 1.54 11.77 4.99
CA ALA A 3 0.09 11.73 4.83
C ALA A 3 -0.53 12.91 5.59
N ASP A 4 -1.46 13.63 4.97
CA ASP A 4 -2.22 14.69 5.64
C ASP A 4 -3.19 14.12 6.69
N ILE A 5 -3.75 12.94 6.41
CA ILE A 5 -4.65 12.21 7.31
C ILE A 5 -4.38 10.71 7.30
N ALA A 6 -4.71 10.05 8.41
CA ALA A 6 -4.77 8.60 8.53
C ALA A 6 -6.10 8.22 9.19
N ILE A 7 -6.74 7.16 8.70
CA ILE A 7 -8.05 6.71 9.16
C ILE A 7 -7.94 5.22 9.51
N ASP A 8 -8.42 4.84 10.69
CA ASP A 8 -8.59 3.45 11.10
C ASP A 8 -9.99 2.95 10.69
N PRO A 9 -10.12 2.18 9.59
CA PRO A 9 -11.42 1.75 9.09
C PRO A 9 -12.10 0.68 9.95
N ILE A 10 -11.48 0.24 11.06
CA ILE A 10 -12.06 -0.69 12.03
C ILE A 10 -12.85 0.07 13.10
N HIS A 11 -12.32 1.23 13.52
CA HIS A 11 -12.84 1.99 14.65
C HIS A 11 -13.46 3.34 14.26
N GLU A 12 -13.23 3.80 13.03
CA GLU A 12 -13.72 5.09 12.53
C GLU A 12 -14.65 4.93 11.32
N ASP A 13 -15.63 5.83 11.22
CA ASP A 13 -16.45 5.97 10.02
C ASP A 13 -15.69 6.77 8.95
N VAL A 14 -15.21 6.06 7.93
CA VAL A 14 -14.37 6.63 6.87
C VAL A 14 -15.04 7.83 6.19
N GLU A 15 -16.33 7.73 5.85
CA GLU A 15 -17.05 8.80 5.14
C GLU A 15 -17.14 10.08 5.97
N SER A 16 -17.44 9.96 7.27
CA SER A 16 -17.50 11.08 8.20
C SER A 16 -16.14 11.73 8.37
N VAL A 17 -15.07 10.94 8.53
CA VAL A 17 -13.71 11.49 8.67
C VAL A 17 -13.30 12.24 7.39
N LEU A 18 -13.58 11.69 6.21
CA LEU A 18 -13.30 12.36 4.94
C LEU A 18 -14.08 13.67 4.78
N SER A 19 -15.38 13.64 5.08
CA SER A 19 -16.24 14.83 5.03
C SER A 19 -15.74 15.94 5.97
N ASN A 20 -15.36 15.59 7.20
CA ASN A 20 -14.84 16.55 8.19
C ASN A 20 -13.52 17.19 7.75
N HIS A 21 -12.72 16.49 6.94
CA HIS A 21 -11.50 17.04 6.34
C HIS A 21 -11.73 17.71 4.98
N GLY A 22 -12.98 17.82 4.53
CA GLY A 22 -13.33 18.42 3.24
C GLY A 22 -12.88 17.60 2.03
N ILE A 23 -12.51 16.34 2.23
CA ILE A 23 -12.04 15.43 1.17
C ILE A 23 -13.26 14.77 0.55
N LYS A 24 -13.50 15.07 -0.73
CA LYS A 24 -14.68 14.59 -1.47
C LYS A 24 -14.32 13.74 -2.68
N ASP A 25 -13.10 13.89 -3.17
CA ASP A 25 -12.68 13.27 -4.43
C ASP A 25 -11.31 12.60 -4.32
N PHE A 26 -11.22 11.40 -4.92
CA PHE A 26 -10.00 10.63 -5.06
C PHE A 26 -9.75 10.36 -6.54
N ASN A 27 -8.89 11.18 -7.16
CA ASN A 27 -8.50 11.00 -8.56
C ASN A 27 -7.54 9.81 -8.74
N THR A 28 -6.89 9.37 -7.66
CA THR A 28 -6.00 8.21 -7.66
C THR A 28 -6.17 7.46 -6.35
N VAL A 29 -6.40 6.16 -6.46
CA VAL A 29 -6.48 5.24 -5.30
C VAL A 29 -5.47 4.12 -5.51
N ILE A 30 -4.64 3.87 -4.51
CA ILE A 30 -3.63 2.81 -4.54
C ILE A 30 -3.96 1.80 -3.45
N GLU A 31 -4.38 0.60 -3.85
CA GLU A 31 -4.64 -0.52 -2.96
C GLU A 31 -3.33 -1.27 -2.72
N CYS A 32 -2.90 -1.37 -1.47
CA CYS A 32 -1.61 -1.94 -1.07
C CYS A 32 -1.72 -3.13 -0.11
N VAL A 33 -2.93 -3.54 0.28
CA VAL A 33 -3.16 -4.60 1.28
C VAL A 33 -3.35 -5.95 0.61
N GLY A 34 -4.03 -6.01 -0.54
CA GLY A 34 -4.30 -7.26 -1.24
C GLY A 34 -5.54 -8.00 -0.73
N HIS A 35 -6.41 -7.36 0.04
CA HIS A 35 -7.62 -7.99 0.57
C HIS A 35 -8.85 -7.66 -0.27
N LYS A 36 -9.77 -8.62 -0.48
CA LYS A 36 -11.00 -8.42 -1.29
C LYS A 36 -11.77 -7.17 -0.89
N LYS A 37 -11.95 -6.97 0.41
CA LYS A 37 -12.64 -5.79 0.96
C LYS A 37 -11.94 -4.48 0.57
N THR A 38 -10.61 -4.39 0.72
CA THR A 38 -9.87 -3.16 0.43
C THR A 38 -9.80 -2.87 -1.06
N MET A 39 -9.79 -3.89 -1.91
CA MET A 39 -9.92 -3.73 -3.36
C MET A 39 -11.28 -3.19 -3.79
N LEU A 40 -12.37 -3.69 -3.18
CA LEU A 40 -13.71 -3.16 -3.43
C LEU A 40 -13.86 -1.73 -2.90
N ASP A 41 -13.31 -1.45 -1.70
CA ASP A 41 -13.28 -0.11 -1.13
C ASP A 41 -12.53 0.87 -2.04
N ALA A 42 -11.40 0.45 -2.63
CA ALA A 42 -10.64 1.29 -3.55
C ALA A 42 -11.46 1.74 -4.76
N ILE A 43 -12.31 0.85 -5.30
CA ILE A 43 -13.24 1.17 -6.40
C ILE A 43 -14.40 2.04 -5.91
N LYS A 44 -14.94 1.74 -4.73
CA LYS A 44 -16.05 2.50 -4.11
C LYS A 44 -15.66 3.97 -3.93
N TYR A 45 -14.50 4.24 -3.34
CA TYR A 45 -14.02 5.59 -3.02
C TYR A 45 -13.45 6.34 -4.23
N ALA A 46 -13.10 5.65 -5.31
CA ALA A 46 -12.63 6.30 -6.53
C ALA A 46 -13.68 7.25 -7.13
N SER A 47 -13.24 8.47 -7.45
CA SER A 47 -14.05 9.49 -8.11
C SER A 47 -14.27 9.19 -9.60
N LYS A 48 -15.05 10.04 -10.26
CA LYS A 48 -15.15 10.02 -11.72
C LYS A 48 -13.78 10.27 -12.36
N ASN A 49 -13.48 9.56 -13.44
CA ASN A 49 -12.22 9.59 -14.19
C ASN A 49 -10.98 9.22 -13.36
N ALA A 50 -11.17 8.54 -12.22
CA ALA A 50 -10.08 8.18 -11.34
C ALA A 50 -9.28 6.96 -11.85
N VAL A 51 -8.04 6.87 -11.40
CA VAL A 51 -7.20 5.69 -11.58
C VAL A 51 -7.16 4.88 -10.29
N VAL A 52 -7.52 3.60 -10.36
CA VAL A 52 -7.38 2.65 -9.25
C VAL A 52 -6.23 1.69 -9.56
N MET A 53 -5.17 1.73 -8.76
CA MET A 53 -4.05 0.80 -8.84
C MET A 53 -4.26 -0.32 -7.81
N LEU A 54 -4.51 -1.54 -8.30
CA LEU A 54 -4.51 -2.75 -7.48
C LEU A 54 -3.07 -3.29 -7.40
N PHE A 55 -2.32 -2.85 -6.38
CA PHE A 55 -0.93 -3.24 -6.18
C PHE A 55 -0.77 -4.35 -5.13
N GLY A 56 -1.60 -4.34 -4.08
CA GLY A 56 -1.62 -5.37 -3.05
C GLY A 56 -1.92 -6.75 -3.63
N LEU A 57 -1.19 -7.75 -3.17
CA LEU A 57 -1.37 -9.14 -3.60
C LEU A 57 -2.19 -9.90 -2.56
N GLY A 58 -3.35 -10.41 -3.01
CA GLY A 58 -4.16 -11.35 -2.26
C GLY A 58 -3.77 -12.81 -2.50
N ASN A 59 -4.63 -13.73 -2.09
CA ASN A 59 -4.46 -15.13 -2.49
C ASN A 59 -4.61 -15.24 -4.03
N PRO A 60 -3.79 -16.03 -4.74
CA PRO A 60 -3.90 -16.18 -6.20
C PRO A 60 -5.29 -16.63 -6.71
N SER A 61 -6.07 -17.28 -5.86
CA SER A 61 -7.44 -17.74 -6.19
C SER A 61 -8.52 -16.74 -5.77
N ASP A 62 -8.15 -15.57 -5.25
CA ASP A 62 -9.12 -14.56 -4.84
C ASP A 62 -9.74 -13.86 -6.04
N GLU A 63 -11.07 -13.89 -6.08
CA GLU A 63 -11.87 -13.09 -7.00
C GLU A 63 -12.60 -11.95 -6.26
N ILE A 64 -12.80 -10.83 -6.95
CA ILE A 64 -13.58 -9.69 -6.45
C ILE A 64 -14.77 -9.40 -7.38
N PRO A 65 -15.98 -9.21 -6.84
CA PRO A 65 -17.14 -8.87 -7.64
C PRO A 65 -17.14 -7.38 -8.00
N ILE A 66 -16.70 -7.04 -9.21
CA ILE A 66 -16.74 -5.67 -9.72
C ILE A 66 -18.07 -5.42 -10.43
N LYS A 67 -18.72 -4.29 -10.15
CA LYS A 67 -19.93 -3.84 -10.86
C LYS A 67 -19.54 -3.10 -12.14
N PRO A 68 -19.73 -3.65 -13.34
CA PRO A 68 -19.25 -3.01 -14.58
C PRO A 68 -19.88 -1.63 -14.82
N PHE A 69 -21.16 -1.46 -14.44
CA PHE A 69 -21.86 -0.19 -14.55
C PHE A 69 -21.25 0.92 -13.67
N GLU A 70 -20.69 0.57 -12.51
CA GLU A 70 -20.00 1.54 -11.65
C GLU A 70 -18.72 2.05 -12.31
N ILE A 71 -17.92 1.13 -12.85
CA ILE A 71 -16.69 1.45 -13.60
C ILE A 71 -17.01 2.31 -14.81
N PHE A 72 -18.05 1.95 -15.57
CA PHE A 72 -18.53 2.70 -16.72
C PHE A 72 -18.99 4.11 -16.34
N ARG A 73 -19.92 4.24 -15.38
CA ARG A 73 -20.51 5.53 -14.99
C ARG A 73 -19.49 6.48 -14.38
N LYS A 74 -18.48 5.94 -13.68
CA LYS A 74 -17.37 6.72 -13.12
C LYS A 74 -16.18 6.83 -14.09
N GLU A 75 -16.20 6.17 -15.24
CA GLU A 75 -15.07 6.12 -16.19
C GLU A 75 -13.73 5.79 -15.48
N ILE A 76 -13.75 4.80 -14.57
CA ILE A 76 -12.57 4.41 -13.79
C ILE A 76 -11.59 3.63 -14.67
N VAL A 77 -10.30 3.98 -14.57
CA VAL A 77 -9.20 3.18 -15.11
C VAL A 77 -8.63 2.29 -14.02
N ILE A 78 -8.78 0.97 -14.16
CA ILE A 78 -8.18 -0.01 -13.26
C ILE A 78 -6.81 -0.43 -13.81
N LYS A 79 -5.78 -0.35 -12.98
CA LYS A 79 -4.41 -0.77 -13.29
C LYS A 79 -3.92 -1.82 -12.29
N SER A 80 -2.97 -2.62 -12.75
CA SER A 80 -2.16 -3.51 -11.91
C SER A 80 -0.68 -3.25 -12.19
N SER A 81 0.17 -3.74 -11.30
CA SER A 81 1.62 -3.68 -11.46
C SER A 81 2.24 -4.94 -10.86
N TYR A 82 2.98 -5.69 -11.67
CA TYR A 82 3.58 -6.96 -11.24
C TYR A 82 5.06 -6.80 -10.85
N THR A 83 5.81 -6.04 -11.64
CA THR A 83 7.25 -5.86 -11.47
C THR A 83 7.62 -4.38 -11.51
N ASN A 84 8.90 -4.11 -11.32
CA ASN A 84 9.48 -2.78 -11.30
C ASN A 84 10.56 -2.62 -12.40
N PRO A 85 10.28 -2.95 -13.68
CA PRO A 85 11.29 -2.92 -14.73
C PRO A 85 11.78 -1.49 -14.95
N TYR A 86 13.10 -1.32 -15.04
CA TYR A 86 13.75 -0.05 -15.33
C TYR A 86 13.45 1.09 -14.32
N THR A 87 13.04 0.78 -13.08
CA THR A 87 12.77 1.82 -12.05
C THR A 87 13.85 1.94 -10.98
N GLN A 88 14.79 0.98 -10.89
CA GLN A 88 15.80 0.94 -9.83
C GLN A 88 16.66 2.21 -9.77
N ASP A 89 17.16 2.69 -10.91
CA ASP A 89 17.98 3.90 -10.97
C ASP A 89 17.20 5.15 -10.49
N ARG A 90 15.93 5.26 -10.88
CA ARG A 90 15.05 6.36 -10.44
C ARG A 90 14.78 6.30 -8.94
N ALA A 91 14.56 5.10 -8.39
CA ALA A 91 14.39 4.91 -6.95
C ALA A 91 15.65 5.31 -6.17
N ASN A 92 16.83 4.90 -6.63
CA ASN A 92 18.11 5.29 -6.04
C ASN A 92 18.32 6.81 -6.07
N LYS A 93 17.96 7.48 -7.16
CA LYS A 93 18.03 8.96 -7.27
C LYS A 93 17.13 9.66 -6.25
N LEU A 94 15.94 9.13 -5.96
CA LEU A 94 15.05 9.70 -4.93
C LEU A 94 15.64 9.55 -3.52
N ILE A 95 16.30 8.42 -3.24
CA ILE A 95 16.96 8.17 -1.96
C ILE A 95 18.19 9.08 -1.81
N ASN A 96 19.08 9.08 -2.81
CA ASN A 96 20.34 9.83 -2.78
C ASN A 96 20.12 11.35 -2.76
N SER A 97 19.02 11.84 -3.33
CA SER A 97 18.64 13.26 -3.25
C SER A 97 18.01 13.66 -1.91
N GLY A 98 17.79 12.72 -0.98
CA GLY A 98 17.16 12.99 0.32
C GLY A 98 15.65 13.27 0.24
N ARG A 99 15.03 13.18 -0.95
CA ARG A 99 13.58 13.41 -1.14
C ARG A 99 12.73 12.37 -0.42
N ILE A 100 13.28 11.19 -0.18
CA ILE A 100 12.61 10.12 0.57
C ILE A 100 13.55 9.63 1.67
N ASN A 101 13.11 9.72 2.92
CA ASN A 101 13.80 9.13 4.05
C ASN A 101 13.24 7.72 4.34
N LEU A 102 14.06 6.70 4.09
CA LEU A 102 13.68 5.29 4.32
C LEU A 102 14.03 4.78 5.73
N LYS A 103 14.81 5.53 6.51
CA LYS A 103 15.28 5.06 7.82
C LYS A 103 14.13 4.74 8.77
N SER A 104 13.05 5.52 8.73
CA SER A 104 11.87 5.29 9.57
C SER A 104 11.06 4.04 9.18
N LEU A 105 11.32 3.42 8.04
CA LEU A 105 10.66 2.18 7.62
C LEU A 105 11.38 0.94 8.16
N ILE A 106 12.65 1.09 8.55
CA ILE A 106 13.46 0.00 9.10
C ILE A 106 13.04 -0.18 10.56
N ALA A 107 12.35 -1.28 10.83
CA ALA A 107 11.92 -1.65 12.17
C ALA A 107 13.09 -2.21 12.98
N GLU A 108 13.94 -3.02 12.34
CA GLU A 108 15.03 -3.72 12.99
C GLU A 108 16.11 -4.08 11.96
N THR A 109 17.37 -4.07 12.39
CA THR A 109 18.49 -4.68 11.65
C THR A 109 19.02 -5.84 12.48
N VAL A 110 19.05 -7.04 11.91
CA VAL A 110 19.40 -8.30 12.60
C VAL A 110 20.53 -9.02 11.88
N SER A 111 21.22 -9.93 12.56
CA SER A 111 22.25 -10.76 11.94
C SER A 111 21.64 -11.83 11.02
N LEU A 112 22.48 -12.44 10.17
CA LEU A 112 22.08 -13.59 9.37
C LEU A 112 21.62 -14.79 10.23
N LYS A 113 22.17 -14.94 11.44
CA LYS A 113 21.84 -16.05 12.36
C LYS A 113 20.38 -15.95 12.86
N GLU A 114 19.86 -14.74 13.00
CA GLU A 114 18.51 -14.46 13.48
C GLU A 114 17.43 -14.63 12.41
N LEU A 115 17.79 -14.76 11.13
CA LEU A 115 16.85 -14.81 10.01
C LEU A 115 15.73 -15.86 10.20
N SER A 116 16.10 -17.06 10.63
CA SER A 116 15.13 -18.15 10.83
C SER A 116 14.10 -17.83 11.92
N GLU A 117 14.52 -17.19 13.00
CA GLU A 117 13.65 -16.78 14.10
C GLU A 117 12.69 -15.67 13.66
N VAL A 118 13.23 -14.65 12.99
CA VAL A 118 12.46 -13.53 12.45
C VAL A 118 11.36 -14.01 11.51
N LEU A 119 11.66 -14.96 10.61
CA LEU A 119 10.67 -15.49 9.67
C LEU A 119 9.55 -16.26 10.38
N LYS A 120 9.87 -16.96 11.48
CA LYS A 120 8.91 -17.73 12.27
C LYS A 120 8.00 -16.87 13.13
N ASP A 121 8.44 -15.68 13.54
CA ASP A 121 7.67 -14.78 14.43
C ASP A 121 6.80 -13.78 13.65
N PRO A 122 5.46 -13.94 13.60
CA PRO A 122 4.58 -13.00 12.92
C PRO A 122 4.51 -11.63 13.62
N ALA A 123 4.72 -11.56 14.94
CA ALA A 123 4.74 -10.30 15.67
C ALA A 123 5.95 -9.46 15.28
N ARG A 124 7.14 -10.06 15.13
CA ARG A 124 8.32 -9.38 14.58
C ARG A 124 8.09 -8.91 13.15
N ARG A 125 7.56 -9.79 12.28
CA ARG A 125 7.30 -9.43 10.86
C ARG A 125 6.30 -8.28 10.68
N ARG A 126 5.40 -8.05 11.65
CA ARG A 126 4.44 -6.94 11.61
C ARG A 126 5.01 -5.57 12.00
N LYS A 127 6.23 -5.50 12.55
CA LYS A 127 6.83 -4.23 13.00
C LYS A 127 7.29 -3.31 11.86
N GLY A 128 7.35 -3.80 10.62
CA GLY A 128 7.79 -3.03 9.46
C GLY A 128 8.86 -3.77 8.67
N LYS A 129 9.85 -3.05 8.11
CA LYS A 129 10.92 -3.66 7.33
C LYS A 129 12.04 -4.13 8.26
N ILE A 130 12.34 -5.43 8.22
CA ILE A 130 13.53 -5.99 8.85
C ILE A 130 14.65 -6.08 7.81
N ILE A 131 15.84 -5.62 8.18
CA ILE A 131 17.06 -5.69 7.37
C ILE A 131 17.96 -6.77 7.95
N ILE A 132 18.44 -7.67 7.09
CA ILE A 132 19.48 -8.63 7.45
C ILE A 132 20.82 -7.99 7.12
N ASP A 133 21.64 -7.76 8.14
CA ASP A 133 23.04 -7.41 7.97
C ASP A 133 23.88 -8.68 8.07
N PRO A 134 24.45 -9.17 6.96
CA PRO A 134 25.24 -10.41 6.97
C PRO A 134 26.56 -10.26 7.73
N TRP A 135 26.96 -9.03 8.09
CA TRP A 135 28.21 -8.73 8.79
C TRP A 135 28.01 -8.44 10.28
N LYS A 136 26.77 -8.44 10.75
CA LYS A 136 26.43 -8.30 12.17
C LYS A 136 26.58 -9.67 12.86
N ASP A 137 27.20 -9.68 14.04
CA ASP A 137 27.46 -10.90 14.83
C ASP A 137 26.19 -11.56 15.42
#